data_AF-S3JXQ7-F1
#
_entry.id   AF-S3JXQ7-F1
#
_cell.length_a   1.000
_cell.length_b   1.000
_cell.length_c   1.000
_cell.angle_alpha   90.00
_cell.angle_beta   90.00
_cell.angle_gamma   90.00
#
_symmetry.space_group_name_H-M   'P 1'
#
loop_
_entity.id
_entity.type
_entity.pdbx_description
1 polymer ?
#
loop_
_entity_poly.entity_id
_entity_poly.type
_entity_poly.pdbx_seq_one_letter_code
_entity_poly.pdbx_strand_id
1 'polypeptide(L)' 'MNGEYRFSLQEIKQLALLMRKYEDDIPDDLQPFFSYLESSIYDSMSIEEAERFFNEK' A
#
# COMPACT_ATOMS: atom_id res chain seq x y z
N MET A 1 -0.04 28.80 -1.24
CA MET A 1 -0.66 27.50 -1.57
C MET A 1 -0.13 26.50 -0.55
N ASN A 2 -0.96 26.05 0.38
CA ASN A 2 -0.63 24.88 1.19
C ASN A 2 -0.90 23.68 0.30
N GLY A 3 0.11 23.24 -0.45
CA GLY A 3 -0.03 22.01 -1.23
C GLY A 3 -0.15 20.85 -0.25
N GLU A 4 -1.33 20.25 -0.18
CA GLU A 4 -1.51 19.00 0.56
C GLU A 4 -0.62 17.95 -0.10
N TYR A 5 0.29 17.38 0.70
CA TYR A 5 1.11 16.28 0.23
C TYR A 5 0.20 15.08 -0.09
N ARG A 6 0.38 14.51 -1.28
CA ARG A 6 -0.26 13.28 -1.72
C ARG A 6 0.83 12.29 -2.06
N PHE A 7 0.72 11.08 -1.52
CA PHE A 7 1.62 10.00 -1.90
C PHE A 7 1.50 9.73 -3.40
N SER A 8 2.65 9.66 -4.06
CA SER A 8 2.78 9.12 -5.41
C SER A 8 2.48 7.62 -5.41
N LEU A 9 2.13 7.08 -6.58
CA LEU A 9 1.91 5.64 -6.73
C LEU A 9 3.13 4.80 -6.31
N GLN A 10 4.34 5.32 -6.53
CA GLN A 10 5.57 4.65 -6.13
C GLN A 10 5.72 4.61 -4.60
N GLU A 11 5.41 5.70 -3.91
CA GLU A 11 5.42 5.75 -2.44
C GLU A 11 4.34 4.83 -1.86
N ILE A 12 3.14 4.81 -2.44
CA ILE A 12 2.06 3.87 -2.04
C ILE A 12 2.55 2.42 -2.15
N LYS A 13 3.19 2.05 -3.27
CA LYS A 13 3.77 0.71 -3.47
C LYS A 13 4.79 0.37 -2.39
N GLN A 14 5.74 1.27 -2.14
CA GLN A 14 6.77 1.04 -1.12
C GLN A 14 6.17 0.89 0.29
N LEU A 15 5.18 1.71 0.63
CA LEU A 15 4.49 1.64 1.92
C LEU A 15 3.68 0.35 2.06
N ALA A 16 2.97 -0.08 1.01
CA ALA A 16 2.22 -1.33 1.04
C ALA A 16 3.12 -2.55 1.28
N LEU A 17 4.28 -2.61 0.61
CA LEU A 17 5.28 -3.67 0.83
C LEU A 17 5.87 -3.62 2.25
N LEU A 18 6.18 -2.41 2.72
CA LEU A 18 6.70 -2.24 4.08
C LEU A 18 5.69 -2.71 5.12
N MET A 19 4.43 -2.29 4.99
CA MET A 19 3.40 -2.65 5.95
C MET A 19 3.13 -4.15 5.96
N ARG A 20 3.06 -4.79 4.79
CA ARG A 20 2.88 -6.24 4.68
C ARG A 20 4.05 -7.03 5.27
N LYS A 21 5.27 -6.50 5.18
CA LYS A 21 6.46 -7.13 5.79
C LYS A 21 6.41 -7.12 7.32
N TYR A 22 5.74 -6.14 7.91
CA TYR A 22 5.63 -5.95 9.36
C TYR A 22 4.18 -6.09 9.85
N GLU A 23 3.33 -6.82 9.10
CA GLU A 23 1.88 -6.91 9.36
C GLU A 23 1.57 -7.33 10.80
N ASP A 24 2.35 -8.28 11.34
CA ASP A 24 2.22 -8.78 12.72
C ASP A 24 2.62 -7.75 13.80
N ASP A 25 3.40 -6.73 13.44
CA ASP A 25 3.94 -5.70 14.34
C ASP A 25 3.21 -4.36 14.23
N ILE A 26 2.23 -4.24 13.32
CA ILE A 26 1.52 -2.98 13.05
C ILE A 26 0.34 -2.81 14.02
N PRO A 27 0.22 -1.65 14.71
CA PRO A 27 -0.95 -1.35 15.54
C PRO A 27 -2.27 -1.42 14.76
N ASP A 28 -3.32 -1.96 15.39
CA ASP A 28 -4.66 -2.07 14.80
C ASP A 28 -5.21 -0.73 14.26
N ASP A 29 -4.84 0.38 14.90
CA ASP A 29 -5.22 1.73 14.47
C ASP A 29 -4.72 2.10 13.06
N LEU A 30 -3.69 1.41 12.56
CA LEU A 30 -3.14 1.60 11.21
C LEU A 30 -3.73 0.66 10.16
N GLN A 31 -4.58 -0.30 10.54
CA GLN A 31 -5.24 -1.20 9.59
C GLN A 31 -6.10 -0.48 8.54
N PRO A 32 -6.82 0.61 8.86
CA PRO A 32 -7.53 1.39 7.84
C PRO A 32 -6.58 2.00 6.79
N PHE A 33 -5.39 2.43 7.23
CA PHE A 33 -4.37 2.96 6.32
C PHE A 33 -3.78 1.85 5.45
N PHE A 34 -3.54 0.67 6.01
CA PHE A 34 -3.09 -0.48 5.23
C PHE A 34 -4.11 -0.88 4.16
N SER A 35 -5.39 -0.99 4.54
CA SER A 35 -6.50 -1.27 3.62
C SER A 35 -6.60 -0.23 2.49
N TYR A 36 -6.35 1.04 2.81
CA TYR A 36 -6.29 2.11 1.81
C TYR A 36 -5.12 1.93 0.83
N LEU A 37 -3.93 1.60 1.31
CA LEU A 37 -2.77 1.36 0.45
C LEU A 37 -2.99 0.15 -0.46
N GLU A 38 -3.48 -0.96 0.08
CA GLU A 38 -3.79 -2.16 -0.73
C GLU A 38 -4.85 -1.85 -1.79
N SER A 39 -5.94 -1.20 -1.41
CA SER A 39 -6.98 -0.78 -2.36
C SER A 39 -6.42 0.12 -3.46
N SER A 40 -5.55 1.07 -3.10
CA SER A 40 -4.89 1.96 -4.07
C SER A 40 -4.00 1.19 -5.06
N ILE A 41 -3.42 0.06 -4.64
CA ILE A 41 -2.68 -0.83 -5.54
C ILE A 41 -3.64 -1.55 -6.48
N TYR A 42 -4.68 -2.20 -5.96
CA TYR A 42 -5.69 -2.91 -6.77
C TYR A 42 -6.44 -1.99 -7.72
N ASP A 43 -6.61 -0.71 -7.40
CA ASP A 43 -7.22 0.28 -8.30
C ASP A 43 -6.25 0.73 -9.40
N SER A 44 -4.94 0.59 -9.19
CA SER A 44 -3.90 1.06 -10.12
C SER A 44 -3.42 0.01 -11.11
N MET A 45 -3.78 -1.26 -10.92
CA MET A 45 -3.34 -2.38 -11.75
C MET A 45 -4.38 -3.50 -11.78
N SER A 46 -4.28 -4.45 -12.70
CA SER A 46 -5.14 -5.63 -12.69
C SER A 46 -4.91 -6.50 -11.46
N ILE A 47 -5.87 -7.35 -11.12
CA ILE A 47 -5.76 -8.30 -9.99
C ILE A 47 -4.49 -9.16 -10.14
N GLU A 48 -4.20 -9.66 -11.35
CA GLU A 48 -3.01 -10.47 -11.62
C GLU A 48 -1.71 -9.70 -11.39
N GLU A 49 -1.67 -8.41 -11.74
CA GLU A 49 -0.50 -7.55 -11.51
C GLU A 49 -0.32 -7.25 -10.01
N ALA A 50 -1.42 -7.04 -9.28
CA ALA A 50 -1.39 -6.82 -7.84
C ALA A 50 -0.93 -8.06 -7.09
N GLU A 51 -1.41 -9.25 -7.49
CA GLU A 51 -0.94 -10.52 -6.94
C GLU A 51 0.55 -10.72 -7.20
N ARG A 52 1.05 -10.42 -8.41
CA ARG A 52 2.50 -10.49 -8.69
C ARG A 52 3.27 -9.49 -7.83
N PHE A 53 2.78 -8.26 -7.71
CA PHE A 53 3.41 -7.21 -6.91
C PHE A 53 3.60 -7.64 -5.44
N PHE A 54 2.61 -8.28 -4.82
CA PHE A 54 2.72 -8.73 -3.43
C PHE A 54 3.47 -10.06 -3.26
N ASN A 55 3.61 -10.86 -4.33
CA ASN A 55 4.25 -12.18 -4.29
C ASN A 55 5.70 -12.19 -4.81
N GLU A 56 6.19 -11.12 -5.43
CA GLU A 56 7.60 -10.96 -5.78
C GLU A 56 8.43 -10.79 -4.50
N LYS A 57 9.00 -11.90 -4.01
CA LYS A 57 9.98 -11.96 -2.93
C LYS A 57 11.39 -11.64 -3.40
#